data_AF-A0A2M8HFJ8-F1
#
_entry.id   AF-A0A2M8HFJ8-F1
#
_cell.length_a   1.000
_cell.length_b   1.000
_cell.length_c   1.000
_cell.angle_alpha   90.00
_cell.angle_beta   90.00
_cell.angle_gamma   90.00
#
_symmetry.space_group_name_H-M   'P 1'
#
loop_
_entity.id
_entity.type
_entity.pdbx_description
1 polymer ?
#
loop_
_entity_poly.entity_id
_entity_poly.type
_entity_poly.pdbx_seq_one_letter_code
_entity_poly.pdbx_strand_id
1 'polypeptide(L)' 'LNKETPIPSVIEKPPDSRLVATPVLNGLYHTYSYEKVA' A
#
# COMPACT_ATOMS: atom_id res chain seq x y z
N LEU A 1 -15.54 -10.07 24.80
CA LEU A 1 -14.38 -9.48 24.10
C LEU A 1 -14.52 -9.84 22.62
N ASN A 2 -15.29 -9.04 21.88
CA ASN A 2 -15.59 -9.32 20.49
C ASN A 2 -14.33 -9.14 19.66
N LYS A 3 -13.95 -10.22 18.98
CA LYS A 3 -12.78 -10.34 18.13
C LYS A 3 -12.93 -9.35 16.98
N GLU A 4 -12.21 -8.24 17.09
CA GLU A 4 -12.03 -7.16 16.10
C GLU A 4 -12.09 -7.71 14.67
N THR A 5 -13.27 -7.68 14.05
CA THR A 5 -13.39 -7.93 12.63
C THR A 5 -12.62 -6.82 11.92
N PRO A 6 -11.66 -7.15 11.03
CA PRO A 6 -10.89 -6.12 10.34
C PRO A 6 -11.86 -5.21 9.59
N ILE A 7 -11.88 -3.93 9.97
CA ILE A 7 -12.69 -2.94 9.30
C ILE A 7 -12.05 -2.70 7.92
N PRO A 8 -12.77 -2.95 6.81
CA PRO A 8 -12.22 -2.70 5.49
C PRO A 8 -11.94 -1.20 5.35
N SER A 9 -10.66 -0.86 5.33
CA SER A 9 -10.21 0.50 5.06
C SER A 9 -10.03 0.63 3.56
N VAL A 10 -10.83 1.49 2.93
CA VAL A 10 -10.66 1.82 1.51
C VAL A 10 -9.43 2.72 1.42
N ILE A 11 -8.37 2.22 0.77
CA ILE A 11 -7.20 3.03 0.44
C ILE A 11 -7.53 3.77 -0.85
N GLU A 12 -7.73 5.09 -0.76
CA GLU A 12 -7.94 5.92 -1.94
C GLU A 12 -6.66 5.99 -2.78
N LYS A 13 -6.75 5.56 -4.03
CA LYS A 13 -5.70 5.71 -5.02
C LYS A 13 -5.73 7.15 -5.55
N PRO A 14 -4.63 7.92 -5.47
CA PRO A 14 -4.56 9.25 -6.09
C PRO A 14 -4.76 9.18 -7.62
N PRO A 15 -5.39 10.19 -8.25
CA PRO A 15 -5.51 10.28 -9.70
C PRO A 15 -4.13 10.32 -10.37
N ASP A 16 -4.03 9.74 -11.57
CA ASP A 16 -2.79 9.64 -12.35
C ASP A 16 -1.60 9.09 -11.56
N SER A 17 -1.86 8.12 -10.68
CA SER A 17 -0.80 7.47 -9.89
C SER A 17 -0.61 6.00 -10.25
N ARG A 18 0.59 5.50 -10.01
CA ARG A 18 0.96 4.09 -10.12
C ARG A 18 1.39 3.57 -8.76
N LEU A 19 0.99 2.34 -8.44
CA LEU A 19 1.49 1.63 -7.27
C LEU A 19 2.90 1.10 -7.58
N VAL A 20 3.87 1.47 -6.75
CA VAL A 20 5.27 1.06 -6.85
C VAL A 20 5.61 0.18 -5.66
N ALA A 21 6.27 -0.94 -5.94
CA ALA A 21 6.78 -1.86 -4.92
C ALA A 21 8.29 -1.64 -4.78
N THR A 22 8.74 -1.20 -3.61
CA THR A 22 10.16 -0.96 -3.33
C THR A 22 10.68 -2.08 -2.43
N PRO A 23 11.65 -2.89 -2.89
CA PRO A 23 12.25 -3.91 -2.04
C PRO A 23 13.05 -3.26 -0.91
N VAL A 24 12.89 -3.77 0.31
CA VAL A 24 13.65 -3.36 1.50
C VAL A 24 14.24 -4.60 2.18
N LEU A 25 15.22 -4.40 3.08
CA LEU A 25 15.92 -5.47 3.81
C LEU A 25 16.43 -6.59 2.87
N ASN A 26 17.31 -6.24 1.92
CA ASN A 26 17.84 -7.16 0.91
C ASN A 26 16.76 -7.91 0.10
N GLY A 27 15.57 -7.32 -0.06
CA GLY A 27 14.46 -7.91 -0.81
C GLY A 27 13.56 -8.85 -0.01
N LEU A 28 13.77 -8.97 1.30
CA LEU A 28 12.92 -9.80 2.16
C LEU A 28 11.51 -9.22 2.31
N TYR A 29 11.38 -7.89 2.20
CA TYR A 29 10.10 -7.19 2.29
C TYR A 29 9.95 -6.19 1.15
N HIS A 30 8.70 -5.80 0.88
CA HIS A 30 8.38 -4.72 -0.04
C HIS A 30 7.54 -3.66 0.66
N THR A 31 7.84 -2.40 0.41
CA THR A 31 6.95 -1.29 0.73
C THR A 31 6.19 -0.87 -0.52
N TYR A 32 4.95 -0.44 -0.34
CA TYR A 32 4.09 -0.02 -1.43
C TYR A 32 3.75 1.46 -1.28
N SER A 33 3.93 2.23 -2.35
CA SER A 33 3.62 3.66 -2.39
C SER A 33 2.98 4.02 -3.73
N TYR A 34 2.15 5.07 -3.72
CA TYR A 34 1.66 5.66 -4.95
C TYR A 34 2.62 6.74 -5.42
N GLU A 35 3.08 6.63 -6.66
CA GLU A 35 3.85 7.67 -7.34
C GLU A 35 3.01 8.31 -8.45
N LYS A 36 3.17 9.62 -8.64
CA LYS A 36 2.49 10.35 -9.71
C LYS A 36 3.09 9.96 -11.07
N VAL A 37 2.24 9.65 -12.02
CA VAL A 37 2.60 9.43 -13.43
C VAL A 37 2.60 10.82 -14.09
N ALA A 38 3.73 11.20 -14.68
CA ALA A 38 3.92 12.49 -15.36
C ALA A 38 3.28 12.50 -16.76
#